data_AF-A0AAW0SB50-F1
#
_entry.id   AF-A0AAW0SB50-F1
#
_cell.length_a   1.000
_cell.length_b   1.000
_cell.length_c   1.000
_cell.angle_alpha   90.00
_cell.angle_beta   90.00
_cell.angle_gamma   90.00
#
_symmetry.space_group_name_H-M   'P 1'
#
loop_
_entity.id
_entity.type
_entity.pdbx_description
1 polymer ?
#
loop_
_entity_poly.entity_id
_entity_poly.type
_entity_poly.pdbx_seq_one_letter_code
_entity_poly.pdbx_strand_id
1 'polypeptide(L)' 'MVWREPKDHSTDCYFCLTDIKGHNRKGKKSIVYPDLQSAIRPVLHSSDIPVPQPPSELPSDDTSNSDDSES' A
#
# COMPACT_ATOMS: atom_id res chain seq x y z
N MET A 1 -6.75 9.06 5.77
CA MET A 1 -7.19 8.36 4.55
C MET A 1 -7.26 6.89 4.90
N VAL A 2 -8.29 6.18 4.42
CA VAL A 2 -8.55 4.77 4.76
C VAL A 2 -8.30 3.94 3.52
N TRP A 3 -7.38 2.98 3.61
CA TRP A 3 -7.13 2.01 2.56
C TRP A 3 -8.29 1.01 2.50
N ARG A 4 -8.72 0.66 1.28
CA ARG A 4 -9.72 -0.38 1.07
C ARG A 4 -9.06 -1.76 1.09
N GLU A 5 -9.87 -2.79 1.25
CA GLU A 5 -9.41 -4.17 1.17
C GLU A 5 -8.81 -4.45 -0.23
N PRO A 6 -7.60 -5.02 -0.31
CA PRO A 6 -6.98 -5.36 -1.58
C PRO A 6 -7.77 -6.49 -2.25
N LYS A 7 -7.85 -6.44 -3.59
CA LYS A 7 -8.60 -7.42 -4.37
C LYS A 7 -7.71 -8.57 -4.90
N ASP A 8 -7.25 -8.46 -6.14
CA ASP A 8 -6.43 -9.48 -6.81
C ASP A 8 -5.35 -8.77 -7.64
N HIS A 9 -4.13 -9.31 -7.64
CA HIS A 9 -3.00 -8.81 -8.43
C HIS A 9 -2.63 -9.74 -9.60
N SER A 10 -3.28 -10.90 -9.71
CA SER A 10 -2.98 -11.88 -10.76
C SER A 10 -3.68 -11.55 -12.09
N THR A 11 -4.91 -11.03 -12.02
CA THR A 11 -5.71 -10.71 -13.22
C THR A 11 -6.04 -9.22 -13.37
N ASP A 12 -6.18 -8.51 -12.25
CA ASP A 12 -6.50 -7.08 -12.20
C ASP A 12 -5.23 -6.28 -11.86
N CYS A 13 -4.24 -6.26 -12.75
CA CYS A 13 -2.95 -5.60 -12.50
C CYS A 13 -2.53 -4.67 -13.64
N TYR A 14 -1.88 -3.53 -13.34
CA TYR A 14 -1.45 -2.57 -14.38
C TYR A 14 -0.58 -3.21 -15.45
N PHE A 15 0.35 -4.08 -15.04
CA PHE A 15 1.23 -4.79 -15.97
C PHE A 15 0.45 -5.74 -16.90
N CYS A 16 -0.61 -6.35 -16.38
CA CYS A 16 -1.46 -7.31 -17.07
C CYS A 16 -2.36 -6.60 -18.09
N LEU A 17 -2.91 -5.45 -17.71
CA LEU A 17 -3.95 -4.74 -18.46
C LEU A 17 -3.42 -3.64 -19.37
N THR A 18 -2.18 -3.21 -19.20
CA THR A 18 -1.60 -2.11 -19.98
C THR A 18 -0.65 -2.67 -21.04
N ASP A 19 -0.95 -2.41 -22.31
CA ASP A 19 -0.01 -2.74 -23.39
C ASP A 19 1.18 -1.76 -23.36
N ILE A 20 2.26 -2.21 -22.75
CA ILE A 20 3.53 -1.47 -22.68
C ILE A 20 4.47 -1.83 -23.84
N LYS A 21 4.09 -2.74 -24.74
CA LYS A 21 4.96 -3.22 -25.80
C LYS A 21 5.25 -2.08 -26.79
N GLY A 22 6.53 -1.89 -27.11
CA GLY A 22 6.97 -0.83 -28.02
C GLY A 22 7.04 0.57 -27.40
N HIS A 23 6.60 0.75 -26.15
CA HIS A 23 6.85 1.99 -25.41
C HIS A 23 8.31 2.05 -24.96
N ASN A 24 8.96 3.17 -25.26
CA ASN A 24 10.31 3.47 -24.80
C ASN A 24 10.29 4.63 -23.78
N ARG A 25 11.45 5.00 -23.25
CA ARG A 25 11.57 6.09 -22.27
C ARG A 25 10.97 7.42 -22.76
N LYS A 26 10.98 7.69 -24.06
CA LYS A 26 10.39 8.90 -24.67
C LYS A 26 8.85 8.77 -24.79
N GLY A 27 8.35 7.57 -25.06
CA GLY A 27 6.92 7.25 -25.21
C GLY A 27 6.17 6.90 -23.92
N LYS A 28 6.80 6.99 -22.74
CA LYS A 28 6.15 6.64 -21.47
C LYS A 28 4.95 7.51 -21.11
N LYS A 29 4.91 8.77 -21.59
CA LYS A 29 3.82 9.71 -21.30
C LYS A 29 2.51 9.36 -22.02
N SER A 30 2.59 8.56 -23.08
CA SER A 30 1.41 8.12 -23.83
C SER A 30 0.85 6.80 -23.31
N ILE A 31 1.48 6.17 -22.30
CA ILE A 31 0.93 4.99 -21.66
C ILE A 31 -0.28 5.44 -20.83
N VAL A 32 -1.44 4.90 -21.17
CA VAL A 32 -2.68 5.14 -20.42
C VAL A 32 -2.88 3.95 -19.48
N TYR A 33 -2.87 4.24 -18.20
CA TYR A 33 -3.16 3.26 -17.15
C TYR A 33 -4.64 3.37 -16.79
N PRO A 34 -5.44 2.28 -16.95
CA PRO A 34 -6.87 2.31 -16.63
C PRO A 34 -7.09 2.41 -15.11
N ASP A 35 -8.29 2.74 -14.66
CA ASP A 35 -8.63 2.64 -13.24
C ASP A 35 -8.87 1.16 -12.86
N LEU A 36 -8.07 0.61 -11.93
CA LEU A 36 -8.21 -0.78 -11.46
C LEU A 36 -8.83 -0.82 -10.06
N GLN A 37 -9.58 -1.88 -9.79
CA GLN A 37 -10.15 -2.11 -8.46
C GLN A 37 -9.08 -2.58 -7.46
N SER A 38 -8.02 -3.23 -7.95
CA SER A 38 -6.85 -3.59 -7.14
C SER A 38 -5.99 -2.40 -6.73
N ALA A 39 -6.06 -1.28 -7.46
CA ALA A 39 -5.23 -0.08 -7.25
C ALA A 39 -6.08 1.16 -6.93
N ILE A 40 -7.13 0.98 -6.12
CA ILE A 40 -8.04 2.06 -5.72
C ILE A 40 -7.36 3.03 -4.77
N ARG A 41 -7.65 4.32 -4.97
CA ARG A 41 -7.19 5.38 -4.07
C ARG A 41 -7.82 5.26 -2.68
N PRO A 42 -7.09 5.59 -1.61
CA PRO A 42 -7.67 5.66 -0.27
C PRO A 42 -8.87 6.59 -0.20
N VAL A 43 -9.82 6.25 0.67
CA VAL A 43 -10.99 7.08 0.93
C VAL A 43 -10.63 8.13 1.97
N LEU A 44 -11.20 9.33 1.85
CA LEU A 44 -11.08 10.35 2.90
C LEU A 44 -11.84 9.91 4.15
N HIS A 45 -11.35 10.32 5.32
CA HIS A 45 -12.12 10.13 6.55
C HIS A 45 -13.40 10.97 6.49
N SER A 46 -14.46 10.46 7.10
CA SER A 46 -15.75 11.11 7.25
C SER A 46 -16.27 10.90 8.68
N SER A 47 -17.45 11.43 8.98
CA SER A 47 -18.15 11.10 10.24
C SER A 47 -18.34 9.59 10.43
N ASP A 48 -18.52 8.85 9.33
CA ASP A 48 -18.74 7.41 9.36
C ASP A 48 -17.44 6.61 9.52
N ILE A 49 -16.31 7.18 9.07
CA ILE A 49 -14.97 6.58 9.19
C ILE A 49 -14.02 7.62 9.80
N PRO A 50 -14.08 7.85 11.12
CA PRO A 50 -13.28 8.87 11.78
C PRO A 50 -11.79 8.53 11.73
N VAL A 51 -10.97 9.53 12.00
CA VAL A 51 -9.51 9.34 12.16
C VAL A 51 -9.28 8.51 13.43
N PRO A 52 -8.53 7.39 13.35
CA PRO A 52 -8.21 6.60 14.54
C PRO A 52 -7.41 7.44 15.53
N GLN A 53 -7.76 7.35 16.81
CA GLN A 53 -7.04 8.03 17.88
C GLN A 53 -5.78 7.23 18.25
N PRO A 54 -4.66 7.90 18.55
CA PRO A 54 -3.48 7.23 19.05
C PRO A 54 -3.78 6.53 20.39
N PRO A 55 -3.10 5.41 20.71
CA PRO A 55 -3.21 4.78 22.03
C PRO A 55 -2.79 5.74 23.15
N SER A 56 -3.44 5.64 24.32
CA SER A 56 -3.12 6.45 25.50
C SER A 56 -1.83 6.02 26.20
N GLU A 57 -1.48 4.75 26.08
CA GLU A 57 -0.31 4.14 26.70
C GLU A 57 0.53 3.50 25.60
N LEU A 58 1.83 3.81 25.58
CA LEU A 58 2.78 3.15 24.70
C LEU A 58 3.14 1.80 25.30
N PRO A 59 3.20 0.71 24.52
CA PRO A 59 3.69 -0.56 25.04
C PRO A 59 5.12 -0.36 25.55
N SER A 60 5.37 -0.72 26.81
CA SER A 60 6.71 -0.77 27.38
C SER A 60 7.48 -1.87 26.64
N ASP A 61 8.50 -1.47 25.86
CA ASP A 61 9.46 -2.39 25.27
C ASP A 61 10.25 -3.07 26.41
N ASP A 62 9.77 -4.20 26.92
CA ASP A 62 10.57 -5.14 27.71
C ASP A 62 11.55 -5.84 26.75
N THR A 63 12.54 -5.08 26.27
CA THR A 63 13.72 -5.63 25.62
C THR A 63 14.58 -6.19 26.74
N SER A 64 14.34 -7.44 27.13
CA SER A 64 15.29 -8.18 27.95
C SER A 64 16.58 -8.33 27.13
N ASN A 65 17.57 -7.49 27.42
CA ASN A 65 18.93 -7.70 26.95
C ASN A 65 19.40 -9.05 27.53
N SER A 66 19.36 -10.09 26.70
CA SER A 66 20.08 -11.32 26.99
C SER A 66 21.53 -11.05 26.60
N ASP A 67 22.36 -10.74 27.59
CA ASP A 67 23.80 -10.64 27.43
C ASP A 67 24.33 -12.02 26.98
N ASP A 68 24.69 -12.12 25.71
CA ASP A 68 25.39 -13.27 25.14
C ASP A 68 26.86 -13.21 25.61
N SER A 69 27.18 -14.02 26.61
CA SER A 69 28.56 -14.23 27.06
C SER A 69 29.17 -15.39 26.27
N GLU A 70 29.86 -15.09 25.18
CA GLU A 70 30.69 -16.05 24.45
C GLU A 70 32.01 -16.28 25.23
N SER A 71 32.31 -17.54 25.56
CA SER A 71 33.56 -18.00 26.21
C SER A 71 34.57 -18.51 25.19
#